data_AF-A0A9D9UIU3-F1
#
_entry.id   AF-A0A9D9UIU3-F1
#
_cell.length_a   1.000
_cell.length_b   1.000
_cell.length_c   1.000
_cell.angle_alpha   90.00
_cell.angle_beta   90.00
_cell.angle_gamma   90.00
#
_symmetry.space_group_name_H-M   'P 1'
#
loop_
_entity.id
_entity.type
_entity.pdbx_description
1 polymer ?
#
loop_
_entity_poly.entity_id
_entity_poly.type
_entity_poly.pdbx_seq_one_letter_code
_entity_poly.pdbx_strand_id
1 'polypeptide(L)' 'SEINKNRSLLKSTMEKYGFKSIRTEWWHYSLNTKTYPLDEWVWSCE' A
#
# COMPACT_ATOMS: atom_id res chain seq x y z
N SER A 1 -9.44 -8.63 -19.41
CA SER A 1 -10.70 -8.22 -18.76
C SER A 1 -10.56 -6.79 -18.27
N GLU A 2 -11.68 -6.09 -18.06
CA GLU A 2 -11.70 -4.75 -17.47
C GLU A 2 -11.03 -4.71 -16.09
N ILE A 3 -11.21 -5.78 -15.30
CA ILE A 3 -10.58 -5.98 -14.00
C ILE A 3 -9.05 -5.86 -14.06
N ASN A 4 -8.41 -6.44 -15.08
CA ASN A 4 -6.95 -6.39 -15.21
C ASN A 4 -6.46 -4.98 -15.59
N LYS A 5 -7.25 -4.23 -16.38
CA LYS A 5 -6.93 -2.84 -16.72
C LYS A 5 -6.98 -1.96 -15.47
N ASN A 6 -8.03 -2.10 -14.67
CA ASN A 6 -8.18 -1.36 -13.42
C ASN A 6 -7.05 -1.65 -12.42
N ARG A 7 -6.68 -2.92 -12.25
CA ARG A 7 -5.53 -3.30 -11.41
C ARG A 7 -4.21 -2.72 -11.91
N SER A 8 -4.02 -2.70 -13.23
CA SER A 8 -2.80 -2.13 -13.85
C SER A 8 -2.73 -0.61 -13.68
N LEU A 9 -3.86 0.08 -13.82
CA LEU A 9 -3.97 1.53 -13.60
C LEU A 9 -3.68 1.90 -12.14
N LEU A 10 -4.28 1.18 -11.19
CA LEU A 10 -4.01 1.40 -9.76
C LEU A 10 -2.52 1.20 -9.47
N LYS A 11 -1.95 0.07 -9.89
CA LYS A 11 -0.56 -0.28 -9.63
C LYS A 11 0.40 0.79 -10.16
N SER A 12 0.29 1.15 -11.44
CA SER A 12 1.20 2.12 -12.06
C SER A 12 1.06 3.52 -11.46
N THR A 13 -0.16 3.92 -11.07
CA THR A 13 -0.41 5.19 -10.39
C THR A 13 0.26 5.22 -9.01
N MET A 14 0.06 4.17 -8.20
CA MET A 14 0.65 4.10 -6.86
C MET A 14 2.18 4.05 -6.92
N GLU A 15 2.76 3.25 -7.82
CA GLU A 15 4.20 3.16 -8.03
C GLU A 15 4.82 4.50 -8.45
N LYS A 16 4.11 5.29 -9.28
CA LYS A 16 4.52 6.65 -9.67
C LYS A 16 4.67 7.60 -8.46
N TYR A 17 3.90 7.39 -7.40
CA TYR A 17 3.94 8.20 -6.17
C TYR A 17 4.77 7.58 -5.04
N GLY A 18 5.62 6.59 -5.34
CA GLY A 18 6.57 6.04 -4.37
C GLY A 18 6.02 4.92 -3.48
N PHE A 19 4.82 4.42 -3.78
CA PHE A 19 4.29 3.23 -3.13
C PHE A 19 4.84 1.95 -3.80
N LYS A 20 4.94 0.87 -3.04
CA LYS A 20 5.36 -0.46 -3.52
C LYS A 20 4.22 -1.46 -3.37
N SER A 21 3.84 -2.11 -4.48
CA SER A 21 2.77 -3.13 -4.49
C SER A 21 3.21 -4.45 -3.86
N ILE A 22 2.29 -5.17 -3.20
CA ILE A 22 2.49 -6.55 -2.75
C ILE A 22 1.97 -7.54 -3.80
N ARG A 23 2.70 -8.64 -4.02
CA ARG A 23 2.42 -9.61 -5.10
C ARG A 23 1.16 -10.46 -4.87
N THR A 24 0.85 -10.77 -3.61
CA THR A 24 -0.28 -11.63 -3.20
C THR A 24 -1.58 -10.86 -2.99
N GLU A 25 -1.51 -9.55 -2.82
CA GLU A 25 -2.64 -8.68 -2.49
C GLU A 25 -2.62 -7.45 -3.42
N TRP A 26 -3.44 -7.45 -4.47
CA TRP A 26 -3.43 -6.40 -5.50
C TRP A 26 -3.80 -5.00 -4.98
N TRP A 27 -4.46 -4.94 -3.82
CA TRP A 27 -4.87 -3.71 -3.13
C TRP A 27 -3.83 -3.19 -2.13
N HIS A 28 -2.80 -3.97 -1.80
CA HIS A 28 -1.86 -3.61 -0.75
C HIS A 28 -0.65 -2.85 -1.31
N TYR A 29 -0.40 -1.66 -0.75
CA TYR A 29 0.71 -0.79 -1.09
C TYR A 29 1.43 -0.29 0.16
N SER A 30 2.76 -0.34 0.18
CA SER A 30 3.58 0.22 1.26
C SER A 30 4.28 1.49 0.80
N LEU A 31 4.28 2.53 1.63
CA LEU A 31 5.05 3.75 1.41
C LEU A 31 6.45 3.55 1.98
N ASN A 32 7.43 3.27 1.12
CA ASN A 32 8.79 2.93 1.55
C ASN A 32 9.74 4.14 1.46
N THR A 33 9.27 5.31 1.88
CA THR A 33 10.07 6.55 1.84
C THR A 33 10.95 6.72 3.07
N LYS A 34 10.54 6.16 4.21
CA LYS A 34 11.26 6.26 5.50
C LYS A 34 10.96 5.05 6.38
N THR A 35 11.92 4.69 7.22
CA THR A 35 11.75 3.76 8.33
C THR A 35 11.42 4.58 9.57
N TYR A 36 10.34 4.22 10.26
CA TYR A 36 9.93 4.81 11.53
C TYR A 36 10.13 3.78 12.65
N PRO A 37 10.39 4.22 13.90
CA PRO A 37 10.35 3.33 15.05
C PRO A 37 8.94 2.74 15.20
N LEU A 38 8.85 1.56 15.83
CA LEU A 38 7.57 0.99 16.21
C LEU A 38 6.92 1.90 17.26
N ASP A 39 5.63 2.16 17.08
CA ASP A 39 4.82 2.89 18.05
C ASP A 39 4.29 1.89 19.10
N GLU A 40 4.31 2.29 20.37
CA GLU A 40 3.69 1.57 21.48
C GLU A 40 2.23 2.00 21.71
N TRP A 41 1.62 2.65 20.71
CA TRP A 41 0.24 3.09 20.78
C TRP A 41 -0.73 1.93 21.03
N VAL A 42 -1.43 2.02 22.16
CA VAL A 42 -2.49 1.10 22.56
C VAL A 42 -3.80 1.87 22.58
N TRP A 43 -4.84 1.33 21.95
CA TRP A 43 -6.19 1.87 22.09
C TRP A 43 -6.62 1.80 23.56
N SER A 44 -7.09 2.93 24.10
CA SER A 44 -7.78 2.92 25.39
C SER A 44 -9.06 2.10 25.25
N CYS A 45 -9.21 1.06 26.06
CA CYS A 45 -10.49 0.38 26.21
C CYS A 45 -11.48 1.31 26.91
N GLU A 46 -12.76 1.24 26.53
CA GLU A 46 -13.88 1.79 27.30
C GLU A 46 -14.35 0.80 28.38
#